data_AF-D8SI44-F1
#
_entry.id   AF-D8SI44-F1
#
_cell.length_a   1.000
_cell.length_b   1.000
_cell.length_c   1.000
_cell.angle_alpha   90.00
_cell.angle_beta   90.00
_cell.angle_gamma   90.00
#
_symmetry.space_group_name_H-M   'P 1'
#
loop_
_entity.id
_entity.type
_entity.pdbx_description
1 polymer ?
#
loop_
_entity_poly.entity_id
_entity_poly.type
_entity_poly.pdbx_seq_one_letter_code
_entity_poly.pdbx_strand_id
1 'polypeptide(L)'
;MASQVALVLALIVALFASYASANLCKSYTIQGSAQFVLGQNEFQVVPTDGAMDRDGSVQTFAAPLSGNSGCIYQGVIADTGALDFQVSQLKCGNNRVEFMGDAGASAPGSSTTYAIVGGTGIYVGAIGTVTEVSLGGMNYQVTANIKVCDQ
;
A
#
# COMPACT_ATOMS: atom_id res chain seq x y z
N MET A 1 -18.05 -36.93 -39.68
CA MET A 1 -16.88 -36.04 -39.86
C MET A 1 -17.24 -34.67 -39.30
N ALA A 2 -17.12 -34.47 -37.99
CA ALA A 2 -17.25 -33.14 -37.40
C ALA A 2 -16.01 -32.35 -37.84
N SER A 3 -16.24 -31.41 -38.76
CA SER A 3 -15.23 -30.69 -39.52
C SER A 3 -14.24 -29.98 -38.60
N GLN A 4 -12.94 -30.02 -38.94
CA GLN A 4 -11.87 -29.25 -38.28
C GLN A 4 -12.26 -27.78 -38.05
N VAL A 5 -13.16 -27.23 -38.86
CA VAL A 5 -13.74 -25.89 -38.73
C VAL A 5 -14.45 -25.68 -37.39
N ALA A 6 -15.18 -26.68 -36.87
CA ALA A 6 -15.88 -26.57 -35.59
C ALA A 6 -14.90 -26.52 -34.40
N LEU A 7 -13.79 -27.26 -34.48
CA LEU A 7 -12.74 -27.26 -33.47
C LEU A 7 -11.99 -25.93 -33.46
N VAL A 8 -11.68 -25.38 -34.64
CA VAL A 8 -11.05 -24.06 -34.79
C VAL A 8 -11.97 -22.96 -34.26
N LEU A 9 -13.27 -23.01 -34.57
CA LEU A 9 -14.24 -22.04 -34.02
C LEU A 9 -14.31 -22.11 -32.49
N ALA A 10 -14.35 -23.31 -31.91
CA ALA A 10 -14.38 -23.49 -30.46
C ALA A 10 -13.09 -22.97 -29.80
N LEU A 11 -11.93 -23.19 -30.41
CA LEU A 11 -10.65 -22.67 -29.92
C LEU A 11 -10.61 -21.14 -29.97
N ILE A 12 -11.11 -20.55 -31.06
CA ILE A 12 -11.19 -19.10 -31.24
C ILE A 12 -12.14 -18.49 -30.20
N VAL A 13 -13.33 -19.05 -30.00
CA VAL A 13 -14.29 -18.57 -28.99
C VAL A 13 -13.70 -18.69 -27.58
N ALA A 14 -13.02 -19.79 -27.26
CA ALA A 14 -12.35 -19.96 -25.97
C ALA A 14 -11.21 -18.93 -25.78
N LEU A 15 -10.43 -18.65 -26.82
CA LEU A 15 -9.40 -17.61 -26.80
C LEU A 15 -10.05 -16.23 -26.55
N PHE A 16 -11.05 -15.85 -27.35
CA PHE A 16 -11.73 -14.56 -27.20
C PHE A 16 -12.45 -14.40 -25.86
N ALA A 17 -13.04 -15.47 -25.29
CA ALA A 17 -13.62 -15.46 -23.96
C ALA A 17 -12.54 -15.23 -22.88
N SER A 18 -11.36 -15.85 -23.03
CA SER A 18 -10.22 -15.62 -22.13
C SER A 18 -9.67 -14.18 -22.22
N TYR A 19 -9.60 -13.61 -23.43
CA TYR A 19 -9.22 -12.21 -23.66
C TYR A 19 -10.26 -11.21 -23.14
N ALA A 20 -11.55 -11.53 -23.22
CA ALA A 20 -12.62 -10.69 -22.65
C ALA A 20 -12.55 -10.66 -21.12
N SER A 21 -12.22 -11.79 -20.46
CA SER A 21 -12.03 -11.84 -19.00
C SER A 21 -10.78 -11.08 -18.53
N ALA A 22 -9.75 -10.98 -19.37
CA ALA A 22 -8.52 -10.27 -19.05
C ALA A 22 -8.69 -8.73 -19.04
N ASN A 23 -9.80 -8.21 -19.55
CA ASN A 23 -10.08 -6.78 -19.68
C ASN A 23 -10.97 -6.19 -18.56
N LEU A 24 -11.27 -6.95 -17.51
CA LEU A 24 -12.11 -6.48 -16.40
C LEU A 24 -11.32 -5.79 -15.28
N CYS A 25 -10.00 -5.68 -15.41
CA CYS A 25 -9.16 -5.08 -14.36
C CYS A 25 -8.56 -3.74 -14.76
N LYS A 26 -8.73 -2.74 -13.90
CA LYS A 26 -8.07 -1.43 -13.98
C LYS A 26 -6.86 -1.41 -13.05
N SER A 27 -5.77 -0.80 -13.53
CA SER A 27 -4.56 -0.58 -12.74
C SER A 27 -4.38 0.90 -12.45
N TYR A 28 -3.90 1.21 -11.25
CA TYR A 28 -3.59 2.55 -10.79
C TYR A 28 -2.22 2.57 -10.12
N THR A 29 -1.50 3.67 -10.27
CA THR A 29 -0.24 3.89 -9.58
C THR A 29 -0.31 5.21 -8.81
N ILE A 30 -0.01 5.15 -7.52
CA ILE A 30 0.22 6.32 -6.69
C ILE A 30 1.69 6.32 -6.34
N GLN A 31 2.41 7.38 -6.70
CA GLN A 31 3.82 7.51 -6.38
C GLN A 31 4.13 8.92 -5.90
N GLY A 32 5.01 9.01 -4.91
CA GLY A 32 5.55 10.28 -4.45
C GLY A 32 6.40 10.14 -3.19
N SER A 33 6.86 11.26 -2.65
CA SER A 33 7.63 11.28 -1.40
C SER A 33 6.87 11.94 -0.28
N ALA A 34 6.93 11.35 0.91
CA ALA A 34 6.33 11.83 2.14
C ALA A 34 7.43 12.17 3.16
N GLN A 35 7.45 13.42 3.60
CA GLN A 35 8.32 13.88 4.68
C GLN A 35 7.53 13.95 5.98
N PHE A 36 7.89 13.11 6.94
CA PHE A 36 7.28 13.14 8.27
C PHE A 36 8.11 13.97 9.25
N VAL A 37 7.45 14.36 10.34
CA VAL A 37 8.08 15.06 11.46
C VAL A 37 8.30 14.08 12.60
N LEU A 38 9.54 13.99 13.09
CA LEU A 38 9.92 13.12 14.20
C LEU A 38 9.21 13.50 15.50
N GLY A 39 8.84 12.48 16.29
CA GLY A 39 8.38 12.64 17.68
C GLY A 39 7.08 13.43 17.87
N GLN A 40 6.41 13.83 16.79
CA GLN A 40 5.08 14.41 16.90
C GLN A 40 4.06 13.29 17.08
N ASN A 41 3.22 13.44 18.11
CA ASN A 41 2.12 12.54 18.43
C ASN A 41 2.53 11.10 18.77
N GLU A 42 3.69 10.92 19.42
CA GLU A 42 4.05 9.67 20.07
C GLU A 42 3.52 9.64 21.50
N PHE A 43 2.91 8.52 21.88
CA PHE A 43 2.38 8.29 23.21
C PHE A 43 2.82 6.91 23.72
N GLN A 44 3.31 6.88 24.96
CA GLN A 44 3.66 5.64 25.64
C GLN A 44 2.39 5.01 26.21
N VAL A 45 1.97 3.86 25.66
CA VAL A 45 0.81 3.12 26.18
C VAL A 45 1.22 2.27 27.38
N VAL A 46 2.46 1.78 27.38
CA VAL A 46 3.07 1.03 28.48
C VAL A 46 4.16 1.88 29.14
N PRO A 47 4.32 1.84 30.48
CA PRO A 47 5.42 2.54 31.14
C PRO A 47 6.77 2.01 30.65
N THR A 48 7.65 2.93 30.27
CA THR A 48 9.03 2.65 29.84
C THR A 48 9.87 2.05 30.99
N ASP A 49 10.69 1.05 30.70
CA ASP A 49 11.63 0.46 31.67
C ASP A 49 13.00 1.17 31.71
N GLY A 50 13.22 2.15 30.84
CA GLY A 50 14.46 2.93 30.76
C GLY A 50 14.42 4.01 29.66
N ALA A 51 15.36 4.97 29.69
CA ALA A 51 15.32 6.16 28.83
C ALA A 51 15.36 5.93 27.29
N MET A 52 15.52 4.68 26.84
CA MET A 52 15.61 4.28 25.44
C MET A 52 14.58 3.20 25.07
N ASP A 53 13.78 2.73 26.04
CA ASP A 53 12.74 1.72 25.82
C ASP A 53 11.47 2.41 25.31
N ARG A 54 11.06 2.03 24.11
CA ARG A 54 9.87 2.53 23.41
C ARG A 54 8.83 1.42 23.23
N ASP A 55 9.04 0.26 23.83
CA ASP A 55 8.14 -0.89 23.73
C ASP A 55 6.73 -0.50 24.20
N GLY A 56 5.74 -0.74 23.35
CA GLY A 56 4.36 -0.35 23.63
C GLY A 56 4.08 1.14 23.41
N SER A 57 4.99 1.88 22.76
CA SER A 57 4.69 3.22 22.25
C SER A 57 3.88 3.16 20.95
N VAL A 58 3.07 4.20 20.73
CA VAL A 58 2.29 4.36 19.51
C VAL A 58 2.51 5.77 18.98
N GLN A 59 2.81 5.88 17.69
CA GLN A 59 2.98 7.14 16.99
C GLN A 59 2.01 7.25 15.82
N THR A 60 1.41 8.43 15.65
CA THR A 60 0.64 8.76 14.45
C THR A 60 1.45 9.61 13.49
N PHE A 61 1.22 9.45 12.19
CA PHE A 61 1.89 10.25 11.18
C PHE A 61 0.95 10.61 10.03
N ALA A 62 1.21 11.75 9.41
CA ALA A 62 0.54 12.18 8.18
C ALA A 62 1.43 13.17 7.43
N ALA A 63 1.51 13.03 6.10
CA ALA A 63 2.21 13.96 5.23
C ALA A 63 1.55 14.01 3.85
N PRO A 64 1.56 15.16 3.17
CA PRO A 64 1.21 15.23 1.76
C PRO A 64 2.22 14.40 0.93
N LEU A 65 1.74 13.74 -0.11
CA LEU A 65 2.58 12.96 -1.01
C LEU A 65 3.07 13.84 -2.16
N SER A 66 4.31 14.31 -2.08
CA SER A 66 4.92 15.12 -3.14
C SER A 66 4.96 14.36 -4.47
N GLY A 67 4.62 15.01 -5.58
CA GLY A 67 4.47 14.35 -6.88
C GLY A 67 3.08 13.75 -7.14
N ASN A 68 2.20 13.69 -6.12
CA ASN A 68 0.80 13.29 -6.27
C ASN A 68 -0.11 14.29 -5.53
N SER A 69 -0.40 15.41 -6.20
CA SER A 69 -1.15 16.52 -5.57
C SER A 69 -2.52 16.09 -5.07
N GLY A 70 -2.85 16.47 -3.83
CA GLY A 70 -4.11 16.08 -3.18
C GLY A 70 -4.11 14.69 -2.55
N CYS A 71 -3.00 13.96 -2.62
CA CYS A 71 -2.80 12.71 -1.89
C CYS A 71 -2.09 12.94 -0.57
N ILE A 72 -2.50 12.21 0.46
CA ILE A 72 -1.92 12.19 1.80
C ILE A 72 -1.52 10.75 2.10
N TYR A 73 -0.29 10.58 2.61
CA TYR A 73 0.14 9.35 3.27
C TYR A 73 0.04 9.53 4.78
N GLN A 74 -0.73 8.67 5.45
CA GLN A 74 -0.96 8.75 6.89
C GLN A 74 -1.17 7.37 7.50
N GLY A 75 -0.94 7.25 8.81
CA GLY A 75 -1.04 5.99 9.51
C GLY A 75 -0.69 6.07 10.98
N VAL A 76 -0.51 4.89 11.56
CA VAL A 76 -0.11 4.66 12.95
C VAL A 76 0.98 3.59 12.94
N ILE A 77 2.02 3.80 13.74
CA ILE A 77 3.08 2.83 14.01
C ILE A 77 3.05 2.52 15.50
N ALA A 78 3.12 1.24 15.84
CA ALA A 78 3.25 0.76 17.21
C ALA A 78 4.59 0.03 17.36
N ASP A 79 5.37 0.43 18.35
CA ASP A 79 6.60 -0.27 18.70
C ASP A 79 6.24 -1.51 19.52
N THR A 80 6.56 -2.70 18.99
CA THR A 80 6.27 -3.99 19.63
C THR A 80 7.48 -4.57 20.38
N GLY A 81 8.58 -3.82 20.47
CA GLY A 81 9.84 -4.19 21.11
C GLY A 81 10.76 -5.10 20.32
N ALA A 82 10.21 -5.87 19.38
CA ALA A 82 11.01 -6.61 18.40
C ALA A 82 11.08 -5.85 17.06
N LEU A 83 9.95 -5.31 16.62
CA LEU A 83 9.77 -4.57 15.38
C LEU A 83 8.69 -3.51 15.58
N ASP A 84 8.68 -2.51 14.70
CA ASP A 84 7.57 -1.57 14.58
C ASP A 84 6.48 -2.21 13.71
N PHE A 85 5.22 -2.20 14.15
CA PHE A 85 4.08 -2.62 13.32
C PHE A 85 3.31 -1.38 12.86
N GLN A 86 3.02 -1.28 11.57
CA GLN A 86 2.32 -0.14 10.99
C GLN A 86 0.97 -0.51 10.37
N VAL A 87 0.01 0.40 10.53
CA VAL A 87 -1.25 0.42 9.78
C VAL A 87 -1.38 1.78 9.11
N SER A 88 -1.58 1.75 7.80
CA SER A 88 -1.29 2.87 6.93
C SER A 88 -2.31 3.01 5.80
N GLN A 89 -2.46 4.23 5.29
CA GLN A 89 -3.34 4.51 4.16
C GLN A 89 -2.78 5.61 3.24
N LEU A 90 -2.98 5.41 1.94
CA LEU A 90 -2.82 6.47 0.93
C LEU A 90 -4.21 6.96 0.54
N LYS A 91 -4.49 8.24 0.80
CA LYS A 91 -5.79 8.87 0.53
C LYS A 91 -5.64 9.99 -0.50
N CYS A 92 -6.38 9.91 -1.60
CA CYS A 92 -6.42 10.92 -2.66
C CYS A 92 -7.88 11.35 -2.87
N GLY A 93 -8.26 12.50 -2.31
CA GLY A 93 -9.67 12.92 -2.25
C GLY A 93 -10.54 11.93 -1.47
N ASN A 94 -11.57 11.38 -2.11
CA ASN A 94 -12.48 10.37 -1.51
C ASN A 94 -12.00 8.92 -1.71
N ASN A 95 -10.93 8.71 -2.48
CA ASN A 95 -10.39 7.40 -2.76
C ASN A 95 -9.25 7.07 -1.79
N ARG A 96 -9.21 5.83 -1.33
CA ARG A 96 -8.18 5.38 -0.38
C ARG A 96 -7.80 3.93 -0.60
N VAL A 97 -6.53 3.60 -0.38
CA VAL A 97 -6.06 2.24 -0.13
C VAL A 97 -5.46 2.13 1.26
N GLU A 98 -5.66 0.98 1.90
CA GLU A 98 -5.13 0.64 3.23
C GLU A 98 -4.14 -0.52 3.10
N PHE A 99 -3.12 -0.50 3.95
CA PHE A 99 -2.07 -1.53 4.02
C PHE A 99 -1.51 -1.58 5.45
N MET A 100 -0.96 -2.74 5.82
CA MET A 100 -0.42 -2.97 7.16
C MET A 100 0.68 -4.02 7.12
N GLY A 101 1.55 -4.01 8.12
CA GLY A 101 2.64 -4.97 8.29
C GLY A 101 3.75 -4.40 9.16
N ASP A 102 4.84 -5.15 9.28
CA ASP A 102 6.05 -4.68 9.98
C ASP A 102 6.65 -3.51 9.21
N ALA A 103 6.95 -2.41 9.90
CA ALA A 103 7.54 -1.23 9.33
C ALA A 103 9.00 -1.48 8.93
N GLY A 104 9.42 -0.82 7.85
CA GLY A 104 10.81 -0.88 7.40
C GLY A 104 11.75 -0.08 8.28
N ALA A 105 13.02 -0.46 8.29
CA ALA A 105 14.05 0.33 8.95
C ALA A 105 14.17 1.73 8.33
N SER A 106 14.40 2.76 9.15
CA SER A 106 14.53 4.16 8.70
C SER A 106 15.86 4.49 8.02
N ALA A 107 16.78 3.53 7.91
CA ALA A 107 18.08 3.73 7.26
C ALA A 107 17.90 4.03 5.75
N PRO A 108 18.64 5.00 5.18
CA PRO A 108 18.53 5.32 3.75
C PRO A 108 18.73 4.08 2.87
N GLY A 109 17.83 3.88 1.89
CA GLY A 109 17.82 2.74 0.98
C GLY A 109 17.13 1.49 1.51
N SER A 110 16.78 1.45 2.80
CA SER A 110 15.90 0.41 3.35
C SER A 110 14.54 0.45 2.66
N SER A 111 13.97 -0.72 2.39
CA SER A 111 12.71 -0.85 1.67
C SER A 111 11.82 -1.90 2.32
N THR A 112 10.52 -1.67 2.31
CA THR A 112 9.52 -2.61 2.79
C THR A 112 8.29 -2.56 1.90
N THR A 113 7.68 -3.71 1.67
CA THR A 113 6.52 -3.85 0.79
C THR A 113 5.38 -4.51 1.53
N TYR A 114 4.21 -3.88 1.44
CA TYR A 114 2.97 -4.29 2.07
C TYR A 114 1.97 -4.74 1.01
N ALA A 115 1.12 -5.69 1.38
CA ALA A 115 -0.08 -5.98 0.60
C ALA A 115 -1.15 -4.91 0.87
N ILE A 116 -1.90 -4.54 -0.16
CA ILE A 116 -3.12 -3.75 0.01
C ILE A 116 -4.18 -4.66 0.62
N VAL A 117 -4.77 -4.22 1.73
CA VAL A 117 -5.76 -5.00 2.51
C VAL A 117 -7.16 -4.44 2.42
N GLY A 118 -7.32 -3.22 1.87
CA GLY A 118 -8.61 -2.59 1.71
C GLY A 118 -8.55 -1.36 0.82
N GLY A 119 -9.71 -0.93 0.32
CA GLY A 119 -9.82 0.29 -0.45
C GLY A 119 -11.25 0.82 -0.53
N THR A 120 -11.37 2.11 -0.82
CA THR A 120 -12.64 2.84 -0.92
C THR A 120 -12.72 3.64 -2.21
N GLY A 121 -13.94 4.05 -2.58
CA GLY A 121 -14.19 4.80 -3.82
C GLY A 121 -13.85 3.96 -5.04
N ILE A 122 -12.99 4.47 -5.92
CA ILE A 122 -12.56 3.72 -7.12
C ILE A 122 -11.64 2.53 -6.80
N TYR A 123 -11.20 2.38 -5.55
CA TYR A 123 -10.31 1.31 -5.08
C TYR A 123 -11.04 0.22 -4.27
N VAL A 124 -12.38 0.17 -4.28
CA VAL A 124 -13.12 -0.93 -3.63
C VAL A 124 -12.71 -2.26 -4.26
N GLY A 125 -12.36 -3.25 -3.42
CA GLY A 125 -11.85 -4.55 -3.89
C GLY A 125 -10.42 -4.51 -4.44
N ALA A 126 -9.68 -3.43 -4.19
CA ALA A 126 -8.30 -3.29 -4.62
C ALA A 126 -7.41 -4.41 -4.05
N ILE A 127 -6.58 -4.96 -4.93
CA ILE A 127 -5.43 -5.80 -4.62
C ILE A 127 -4.16 -5.12 -5.11
N GLY A 128 -3.01 -5.54 -4.61
CA GLY A 128 -1.72 -5.04 -5.05
C GLY A 128 -0.79 -4.77 -3.89
N THR A 129 0.17 -3.88 -4.09
CA THR A 129 1.23 -3.62 -3.11
C THR A 129 1.48 -2.15 -2.92
N VAL A 130 1.99 -1.81 -1.74
CA VAL A 130 2.60 -0.52 -1.44
C VAL A 130 4.03 -0.77 -1.02
N THR A 131 4.98 -0.12 -1.69
CA THR A 131 6.39 -0.18 -1.34
C THR A 131 6.83 1.16 -0.79
N GLU A 132 7.50 1.12 0.35
CA GLU A 132 8.13 2.26 1.00
C GLU A 132 9.64 2.11 0.91
N VAL A 133 10.34 3.18 0.55
CA VAL A 133 11.80 3.25 0.54
C VAL A 133 12.21 4.44 1.38
N SER A 134 12.98 4.21 2.43
CA SER A 134 13.55 5.30 3.24
C SER A 134 14.57 6.06 2.41
N LEU A 135 14.39 7.37 2.33
CA LEU A 135 15.36 8.33 1.80
C LEU A 135 16.24 8.92 2.91
N GLY A 136 16.04 8.48 4.16
CA GLY A 136 16.67 9.04 5.36
C GLY A 136 15.92 10.24 5.94
N GLY A 137 16.16 10.54 7.22
CA GLY A 137 15.62 11.73 7.87
C GLY A 137 14.08 11.79 7.90
N MET A 138 13.41 10.65 8.08
CA MET A 138 11.94 10.51 8.00
C MET A 138 11.32 10.92 6.66
N ASN A 139 12.10 10.87 5.60
CA ASN A 139 11.63 11.01 4.24
C ASN A 139 11.48 9.64 3.60
N TYR A 140 10.33 9.37 3.01
CA TYR A 140 10.05 8.07 2.38
C TYR A 140 9.52 8.29 0.98
N GLN A 141 10.08 7.55 0.02
CA GLN A 141 9.45 7.37 -1.29
C GLN A 141 8.43 6.24 -1.17
N VAL A 142 7.19 6.50 -1.60
CA VAL A 142 6.09 5.55 -1.54
C VAL A 142 5.58 5.30 -2.95
N THR A 143 5.43 4.02 -3.31
CA THR A 143 4.86 3.58 -4.57
C THR A 143 3.78 2.54 -4.30
N ALA A 144 2.53 2.85 -4.61
CA ALA A 144 1.43 1.91 -4.60
C ALA A 144 1.10 1.47 -6.02
N ASN A 145 1.09 0.15 -6.24
CA ASN A 145 0.61 -0.48 -7.46
C ASN A 145 -0.71 -1.17 -7.15
N ILE A 146 -1.80 -0.61 -7.65
CA ILE A 146 -3.16 -0.97 -7.29
C ILE A 146 -3.81 -1.61 -8.51
N LYS A 147 -4.50 -2.73 -8.31
CA LYS A 147 -5.32 -3.38 -9.33
C LYS A 147 -6.72 -3.60 -8.78
N VAL A 148 -7.73 -3.21 -9.54
CA VAL A 148 -9.14 -3.39 -9.21
C VAL A 148 -9.77 -4.16 -10.36
N CYS A 149 -10.32 -5.33 -10.09
CA CYS A 149 -11.02 -6.12 -11.09
C CYS A 149 -12.53 -6.03 -10.84
N ASP A 150 -13.29 -5.71 -11.89
CA ASP A 150 -14.74 -5.84 -11.86
C ASP A 150 -15.06 -7.30 -11.53
N GLN A 151 -15.85 -7.51 -10.47
CA GLN A 151 -16.29 -8.83 -10.02
C GLN A 151 -17.40 -9.38 -10.93
#